data_AF-A0A929TJI4-F1
#
_entry.id   AF-A0A929TJI4-F1
#
_cell.length_a   1.000
_cell.length_b   1.000
_cell.length_c   1.000
_cell.angle_alpha   90.00
_cell.angle_beta   90.00
_cell.angle_gamma   90.00
#
_symmetry.space_group_name_H-M   'P 1'
#
loop_
_entity.id
_entity.type
_entity.pdbx_description
1 polymer ?
#
loop_
_entity_poly.entity_id
_entity_poly.type
_entity_poly.pdbx_seq_one_letter_code
_entity_poly.pdbx_strand_id
1 'polypeptide(L)'
;MPIPKEILAVERPKNTVVIAYGKNKDRFAVRQRVGCRNIDGRHLPVNGPTIGHIIDDRYVPIIKETTAPVSQARIDMKDWAENILCDNVFRRMLPELQKVYCQADAQKLYCRSESTYIRVAKAGD
;
A
#
# COMPACT_ATOMS: atom_id res chain seq x y z
N MET A 1 15.52 27.49 2.01
CA MET A 1 15.24 27.51 0.56
C MET A 1 13.76 27.73 0.37
N PRO A 2 13.38 28.67 -0.50
CA PRO A 2 12.00 28.90 -0.87
C PRO A 2 11.47 27.69 -1.66
N ILE A 3 10.20 27.35 -1.45
CA ILE A 3 9.50 26.33 -2.24
C ILE A 3 9.17 26.97 -3.60
N PRO A 4 9.38 26.27 -4.74
CA PRO A 4 9.03 26.79 -6.06
C PRO A 4 7.56 27.22 -6.15
N LYS A 5 7.29 28.29 -6.90
CA LYS A 5 5.93 28.84 -7.06
C LYS A 5 4.98 27.85 -7.73
N GLU A 6 5.49 27.05 -8.67
CA GLU A 6 4.75 26.00 -9.37
C GLU A 6 4.16 24.99 -8.37
N ILE A 7 4.98 24.49 -7.45
CA ILE A 7 4.56 23.58 -6.38
C ILE A 7 3.52 24.24 -5.44
N LEU A 8 3.68 25.53 -5.14
CA LEU A 8 2.73 26.26 -4.30
C LEU A 8 1.39 26.49 -4.99
N ALA A 9 1.35 26.52 -6.32
CA ALA A 9 0.16 26.70 -7.14
C ALA A 9 -0.66 25.40 -7.33
N VAL A 10 -0.07 24.23 -7.06
CA VAL A 10 -0.76 22.93 -7.16
C VAL A 10 -2.02 22.90 -6.29
N GLU A 11 -3.14 22.51 -6.90
CA GLU A 11 -4.43 22.35 -6.21
C GLU A 11 -4.35 21.27 -5.13
N ARG A 12 -4.83 21.59 -3.94
CA ARG A 12 -4.75 20.74 -2.75
C ARG A 12 -5.84 21.12 -1.74
N PRO A 13 -6.12 20.28 -0.73
CA PRO A 13 -7.10 20.59 0.30
C PRO A 13 -6.81 21.94 1.00
N LYS A 14 -7.89 22.66 1.35
CA LYS A 14 -7.79 23.93 2.10
C LYS A 14 -7.19 23.70 3.49
N ASN A 15 -6.67 24.77 4.09
CA ASN A 15 -6.04 24.75 5.43
C ASN A 15 -4.83 23.80 5.53
N THR A 16 -4.02 23.77 4.47
CA THR A 16 -2.79 22.97 4.39
C THR A 16 -1.55 23.85 4.21
N VAL A 17 -0.38 23.27 4.47
CA VAL A 17 0.92 23.88 4.21
C VAL A 17 1.82 22.89 3.49
N VAL A 18 2.59 23.38 2.52
CA VAL A 18 3.60 22.57 1.82
C VAL A 18 4.92 22.71 2.56
N ILE A 19 5.58 21.59 2.83
CA ILE A 19 6.90 21.54 3.46
C ILE A 19 7.84 20.75 2.54
N ALA A 20 8.97 21.36 2.19
CA ALA A 20 10.03 20.67 1.48
C ALA A 20 10.84 19.77 2.44
N TYR A 21 11.12 18.55 2.03
CA TYR A 21 11.88 17.56 2.80
C TYR A 21 12.80 16.73 1.88
N GLY A 22 13.59 15.84 2.47
CA GLY A 22 14.64 15.10 1.76
C GLY A 22 15.99 15.82 1.84
N LYS A 23 17.07 15.07 1.57
CA LYS A 23 18.46 15.58 1.65
C LYS A 23 18.67 16.79 0.73
N ASN A 24 18.04 16.76 -0.44
CA ASN A 24 18.12 17.81 -1.46
C ASN A 24 16.93 18.78 -1.45
N LYS A 25 15.97 18.60 -0.53
CA LYS A 25 14.72 19.40 -0.46
C LYS A 25 13.91 19.39 -1.77
N ASP A 26 13.97 18.25 -2.46
CA ASP A 26 13.35 17.92 -3.74
C ASP A 26 11.95 17.31 -3.59
N ARG A 27 11.52 17.00 -2.35
CA ARG A 27 10.23 16.37 -2.08
C ARG A 27 9.32 17.29 -1.30
N PHE A 28 8.03 17.26 -1.59
CA PHE A 28 7.05 18.18 -1.05
C PHE A 28 5.92 17.45 -0.33
N ALA A 29 5.85 17.63 0.98
CA ALA A 29 4.80 17.07 1.82
C ALA A 29 3.71 18.12 2.05
N VAL A 30 2.45 17.70 1.99
CA VAL A 30 1.29 18.54 2.31
C VAL A 30 0.82 18.17 3.71
N ARG A 31 0.92 19.12 4.64
CA ARG A 31 0.46 18.95 6.03
C ARG A 31 -0.81 19.72 6.30
N GLN A 32 -1.72 19.12 7.05
CA GLN A 32 -2.92 19.80 7.56
C GLN A 32 -2.54 20.73 8.72
N ARG A 33 -3.24 21.86 8.87
CA ARG A 33 -3.15 22.68 10.10
C ARG A 33 -4.22 22.24 11.10
N VAL A 34 -3.84 22.02 12.35
CA VAL A 34 -4.71 21.38 13.37
C VAL A 34 -5.08 22.34 14.52
N GLY A 35 -4.61 23.59 14.47
CA GLY A 35 -5.00 24.61 15.44
C GLY A 35 -4.02 25.76 15.49
N CYS A 36 -4.02 26.49 16.61
CA CYS A 36 -3.14 27.62 16.87
C CYS A 36 -2.50 27.49 18.26
N ARG A 37 -1.22 27.87 18.38
CA ARG A 37 -0.49 27.99 19.64
C ARG A 37 -0.26 29.46 19.94
N ASN A 38 -0.48 29.87 21.18
CA ASN A 38 -0.13 31.22 21.62
C ASN A 38 1.35 31.23 22.05
N ILE A 39 2.13 32.12 21.45
CA ILE A 39 3.53 32.40 21.81
C ILE A 39 3.63 33.92 21.97
N ASP A 40 3.93 34.37 23.19
CA ASP A 40 4.10 35.80 23.55
C ASP A 40 2.93 36.71 23.12
N GLY A 41 1.70 36.23 23.30
CA GLY A 41 0.47 36.96 22.92
C GLY A 41 0.09 36.84 21.45
N ARG A 42 0.89 36.16 20.62
CA ARG A 42 0.62 35.93 19.20
C ARG A 42 0.11 34.52 18.94
N HIS A 43 -1.01 34.39 18.25
CA HIS A 43 -1.55 33.11 17.80
C HIS A 43 -0.87 32.63 16.50
N LEU A 44 -0.06 31.58 16.60
CA LEU A 44 0.65 30.98 15.47
C LEU A 44 0.02 29.63 15.09
N PRO A 45 -0.26 29.39 13.80
CA PRO A 45 -0.90 28.14 13.37
C PRO A 45 0.03 26.94 13.51
N VAL A 46 -0.50 25.83 14.00
CA VAL A 46 0.22 24.58 14.26
C VAL A 46 0.02 23.61 13.10
N ASN A 47 1.14 23.11 12.58
CA ASN A 47 1.14 22.09 11.52
C ASN A 47 0.90 20.72 12.17
N GLY A 48 -0.12 20.00 11.69
CA GLY A 48 -0.44 18.64 12.07
C GLY A 48 0.13 17.60 11.11
N PRO A 49 -0.55 16.45 10.91
CA PRO A 49 -0.02 15.33 10.16
C PRO A 49 0.10 15.64 8.66
N THR A 50 0.97 14.89 8.00
CA THR A 50 1.03 14.85 6.53
C THR A 50 -0.20 14.11 6.01
N ILE A 51 -0.92 14.75 5.09
CA ILE A 51 -2.14 14.20 4.48
C ILE A 51 -1.93 13.83 3.00
N GLY A 52 -0.76 14.11 2.45
CA GLY A 52 -0.45 13.85 1.05
C GLY A 52 0.92 14.41 0.67
N HIS A 53 1.29 14.20 -0.58
CA HIS A 53 2.52 14.69 -1.18
C HIS A 53 2.21 15.36 -2.50
N ILE A 54 3.10 16.23 -2.97
CA ILE A 54 3.06 16.73 -4.34
C ILE A 54 4.13 15.96 -5.11
N ILE A 55 3.70 15.23 -6.13
CA ILE A 55 4.52 14.39 -7.01
C ILE A 55 4.10 14.73 -8.43
N ASP A 56 5.08 15.04 -9.30
CA ASP A 56 4.84 15.38 -10.71
C ASP A 56 3.74 16.46 -10.88
N ASP A 57 3.89 17.57 -10.14
CA ASP A 57 2.97 18.71 -10.11
C ASP A 57 1.51 18.39 -9.75
N ARG A 58 1.29 17.23 -9.11
CA ARG A 58 -0.03 16.78 -8.67
C ARG A 58 -0.04 16.44 -7.19
N TYR A 59 -1.13 16.82 -6.52
CA TYR A 59 -1.37 16.40 -5.15
C TYR A 59 -1.83 14.94 -5.11
N VAL A 60 -1.08 14.12 -4.38
CA VAL A 60 -1.35 12.70 -4.13
C VAL A 60 -1.70 12.53 -2.65
N PRO A 61 -2.97 12.22 -2.30
CA PRO A 61 -3.37 12.03 -0.91
C PRO A 61 -2.73 10.77 -0.32
N ILE A 62 -2.37 10.81 0.97
CA ILE A 62 -2.09 9.59 1.72
C ILE A 62 -3.43 8.97 2.06
N ILE A 63 -3.79 7.91 1.34
CA ILE A 63 -4.91 7.07 1.71
C ILE A 63 -4.48 6.34 2.98
N LYS A 64 -4.99 6.79 4.14
CA LYS A 64 -5.03 5.92 5.31
C LYS A 64 -6.04 4.84 4.97
N GLU A 65 -5.57 3.77 4.34
CA GLU A 65 -6.36 2.56 4.28
C GLU A 65 -6.73 2.26 5.73
N THR A 66 -8.03 2.30 6.01
CA THR A 66 -8.53 1.71 7.23
C THR A 66 -8.20 0.25 7.04
N THR A 67 -7.07 -0.19 7.60
CA THR A 67 -6.59 -1.56 7.43
C THR A 67 -7.74 -2.42 7.89
N ALA A 68 -8.39 -3.11 6.95
CA ALA A 68 -9.42 -4.05 7.31
C ALA A 68 -8.80 -5.01 8.33
N PRO A 69 -9.56 -5.47 9.34
CA PRO A 69 -9.03 -6.46 10.27
C PRO A 69 -8.37 -7.60 9.49
N VAL A 70 -7.26 -8.14 10.00
CA VAL A 70 -6.45 -9.15 9.29
C VAL A 70 -7.31 -10.33 8.79
N SER A 71 -8.39 -10.65 9.50
CA SER A 71 -9.39 -11.66 9.11
C SER A 71 -10.14 -11.37 7.81
N GLN A 72 -10.25 -10.11 7.40
CA GLN A 72 -10.89 -9.64 6.16
C GLN A 72 -9.87 -9.33 5.06
N ALA A 73 -8.59 -9.29 5.38
CA ALA A 73 -7.56 -9.11 4.37
C ALA A 73 -7.56 -10.33 3.43
N ARG A 74 -7.53 -10.08 2.12
CA ARG A 74 -7.28 -11.16 1.15
C ARG A 74 -5.87 -11.69 1.42
N ILE A 75 -5.73 -13.01 1.46
CA ILE A 75 -4.43 -13.67 1.48
C ILE A 75 -3.77 -13.35 0.13
N ASP A 76 -2.75 -12.50 0.17
CA ASP A 76 -1.94 -12.16 -0.99
C ASP A 76 -0.64 -12.98 -0.94
N MET A 77 -0.42 -13.78 -1.98
CA MET A 77 0.78 -14.60 -2.10
C MET A 77 1.92 -13.72 -2.61
N LYS A 78 2.80 -13.30 -1.71
CA LYS A 78 3.98 -12.45 -2.00
C LYS A 78 5.17 -13.26 -2.49
N ASP A 79 4.93 -14.22 -3.37
CA ASP A 79 5.97 -14.96 -4.09
C ASP A 79 6.06 -14.48 -5.53
N TRP A 80 7.08 -14.92 -6.27
CA TRP A 80 7.36 -14.42 -7.63
C TRP A 80 7.37 -15.56 -8.65
N ALA A 81 7.13 -15.20 -9.92
CA ALA A 81 7.27 -16.07 -11.09
C ALA A 81 6.51 -17.41 -11.00
N GLU A 82 7.23 -18.52 -10.87
CA GLU A 82 6.70 -19.89 -10.93
C GLU A 82 5.62 -20.13 -9.89
N ASN A 83 5.77 -19.60 -8.67
CA ASN A 83 4.82 -19.81 -7.59
C ASN A 83 3.47 -19.11 -7.89
N ILE A 84 3.51 -17.87 -8.39
CA ILE A 84 2.29 -17.17 -8.83
C ILE A 84 1.62 -17.91 -10.00
N LEU A 85 2.41 -18.41 -10.95
CA LEU A 85 1.88 -19.15 -12.10
C LEU A 85 1.20 -20.45 -11.64
N CYS A 86 1.84 -21.20 -10.75
CA CYS A 86 1.27 -22.43 -10.19
C CYS A 86 -0.03 -22.14 -9.43
N ASP A 87 -0.04 -21.17 -8.52
CA ASP A 87 -1.26 -20.80 -7.80
C ASP A 87 -2.37 -20.37 -8.77
N ASN A 88 -2.09 -19.56 -9.78
CA ASN A 88 -3.09 -19.14 -10.76
C ASN A 88 -3.70 -20.31 -11.56
N VAL A 89 -2.89 -21.31 -11.92
CA VAL A 89 -3.33 -22.50 -12.66
C VAL A 89 -4.12 -23.44 -11.75
N PHE A 90 -3.66 -23.67 -10.52
CA PHE A 90 -4.23 -24.67 -9.63
C PHE A 90 -5.37 -24.15 -8.75
N ARG A 91 -5.49 -22.84 -8.49
CA ARG A 91 -6.49 -22.26 -7.57
C ARG A 91 -7.93 -22.68 -7.88
N ARG A 92 -8.25 -22.97 -9.14
CA ARG A 92 -9.57 -23.47 -9.57
C ARG A 92 -9.87 -24.91 -9.14
N MET A 93 -8.87 -25.73 -8.83
CA MET A 93 -9.07 -27.10 -8.33
C MET A 93 -9.49 -27.13 -6.86
N LEU A 94 -9.11 -26.13 -6.05
CA LEU A 94 -9.39 -26.18 -4.61
C LEU A 94 -10.91 -26.26 -4.30
N PRO A 95 -11.79 -25.46 -4.96
CA PRO A 95 -13.24 -25.62 -4.80
C PRO A 95 -13.76 -26.98 -5.26
N GLU A 96 -13.16 -27.60 -6.29
CA GLU A 96 -13.56 -28.93 -6.77
C GLU A 96 -13.18 -30.02 -5.77
N LEU A 97 -11.99 -29.94 -5.17
CA LEU A 97 -11.57 -30.84 -4.10
C LEU A 97 -12.48 -30.74 -2.87
N GLN A 98 -12.93 -29.53 -2.53
CA GLN A 98 -13.83 -29.29 -1.40
C GLN A 98 -15.25 -29.87 -1.59
N LYS A 99 -15.64 -30.24 -2.83
CA LYS A 99 -16.92 -30.95 -3.06
C LYS A 99 -16.88 -32.40 -2.61
N VAL A 100 -15.69 -32.99 -2.51
CA VAL A 100 -15.50 -34.44 -2.24
C VAL A 100 -14.78 -34.68 -0.91
N TYR A 101 -13.86 -33.79 -0.54
CA TYR A 101 -13.04 -33.90 0.66
C TYR A 101 -13.38 -32.81 1.66
N CYS A 102 -13.18 -33.11 2.94
CA CYS A 102 -13.26 -32.07 3.98
C CYS A 102 -12.19 -30.99 3.73
N GLN A 103 -12.42 -29.78 4.25
CA GLN A 103 -11.55 -28.63 4.01
C GLN A 103 -10.07 -28.92 4.32
N ALA A 104 -9.79 -29.62 5.42
CA ALA A 104 -8.43 -29.94 5.84
C ALA A 104 -7.71 -30.86 4.84
N ASP A 105 -8.41 -31.84 4.27
CA ASP A 105 -7.81 -32.79 3.32
C ASP A 105 -7.73 -32.20 1.91
N ALA A 106 -8.74 -31.43 1.50
CA ALA A 106 -8.70 -30.68 0.24
C ALA A 106 -7.49 -29.71 0.19
N GLN A 107 -7.19 -29.03 1.30
CA GLN A 107 -6.02 -28.16 1.42
C GLN A 107 -4.70 -28.94 1.33
N LYS A 108 -4.57 -30.10 2.00
CA LYS A 108 -3.36 -30.94 1.89
C LYS A 108 -3.13 -31.44 0.47
N LEU A 109 -4.20 -31.87 -0.21
CA LEU A 109 -4.14 -32.33 -1.59
C LEU A 109 -3.74 -31.20 -2.55
N TYR A 110 -4.29 -30.00 -2.36
CA TYR A 110 -3.92 -28.80 -3.10
C TYR A 110 -2.43 -28.44 -2.93
N CYS A 111 -1.95 -28.35 -1.69
CA CYS A 111 -0.54 -28.03 -1.44
C CYS A 111 0.41 -29.10 -2.01
N ARG A 112 -0.01 -30.37 -2.01
CA ARG A 112 0.79 -31.48 -2.56
C ARG A 112 0.85 -31.42 -4.09
N SER A 113 -0.24 -31.08 -4.78
CA SER A 113 -0.25 -30.97 -6.25
C SER A 113 0.60 -29.80 -6.73
N GLU A 114 0.48 -28.63 -6.09
CA GLU A 114 1.27 -27.44 -6.39
C GLU A 114 2.78 -27.71 -6.18
N SER A 115 3.15 -28.29 -5.04
CA SER A 115 4.55 -28.61 -4.73
C SER A 115 5.14 -29.66 -5.68
N THR A 116 4.34 -30.64 -6.11
CA THR A 116 4.78 -31.66 -7.07
C THR A 116 5.01 -31.04 -8.44
N TYR A 117 4.12 -30.15 -8.89
CA TYR A 117 4.25 -29.48 -10.17
C TYR A 117 5.52 -28.63 -10.26
N ILE A 118 5.80 -27.82 -9.23
CA ILE A 118 7.04 -27.01 -9.16
C ILE A 118 8.28 -27.90 -9.21
N ARG A 119 8.26 -29.05 -8.52
CA ARG A 119 9.40 -29.98 -8.50
C ARG A 119 9.62 -30.66 -9.85
N VAL A 120 8.54 -31.06 -10.53
CA VAL A 120 8.63 -31.69 -11.86
C VAL A 120 9.08 -30.68 -12.91
N ALA A 121 8.56 -29.46 -12.87
CA ALA A 121 8.98 -28.38 -13.77
C ALA A 121 10.49 -28.09 -13.65
N LYS A 122 11.04 -28.10 -12.43
CA LYS A 122 12.48 -27.87 -12.18
C LYS A 122 13.41 -29.05 -12.51
N ALA A 123 12.87 -30.25 -12.64
CA ALA A 123 13.67 -31.43 -12.97
C ALA A 123 13.78 -31.68 -14.49
N GLY A 124 13.06 -30.89 -15.29
CA GLY A 124 13.04 -30.98 -16.75
C GLY A 124 13.93 -29.97 -17.49
N ASP A 125 14.60 -29.07 -16.75
CA ASP A 125 15.62 -28.13 -17.23
C ASP A 125 17.02 -28.60 -16.81
#